data_AF-A0A1E7EJA6-F1
#
_entry.id   AF-A0A1E7EJA6-F1
#
_cell.length_a   1.000
_cell.length_b   1.000
_cell.length_c   1.000
_cell.angle_alpha   90.00
_cell.angle_beta   90.00
_cell.angle_gamma   90.00
#
_symmetry.space_group_name_H-M   'P 1'
#
loop_
_entity.id
_entity.type
_entity.pdbx_description
1 polymer ?
#
loop_
_entity_poly.entity_id
_entity_poly.type
_entity_poly.pdbx_seq_one_letter_code
_entity_poly.pdbx_strand_id
1 'polypeptide(L)'
;MISSSILTIFKYVTVAVAMMIMMMMIGYISSVDGFSSSSVPPPPPPISVPVWSFATTTTTTTIAATIESNTPCPPTTTTSMNIMTFCTPVSVSSPKLWALSFYDGTLTKDSFLGTRSTRNNSSDNDSNNDNNTNVSKNENNSNNNRINTGVLQLLTYNHAQLVKVLGKKSGRDINKSIACQEAGFPWWNNKMMNKKNTRESCDDDDNNNHNSNTNDCTQHQLLQNSCSNCIDFDLLPGCALYIQVEWQPSSSPLIDAGDHVVAICEVKRTGIWKQEDNKNGGIGGQVLWSDDDELLLNNNDEEEDIGNNTAMSFLRLRSDGLDESNALYSGQLREVGII
;
A
#
# COMPACT_ATOMS: atom_id res chain seq x y z
N MET A 1 -9.10 -6.16 35.13
CA MET A 1 -8.41 -6.69 33.94
C MET A 1 -9.43 -7.43 33.09
N ILE A 2 -10.01 -6.77 32.08
CA ILE A 2 -10.83 -7.47 31.09
C ILE A 2 -9.85 -8.17 30.15
N SER A 3 -9.97 -9.49 30.04
CA SER A 3 -9.09 -10.32 29.20
C SER A 3 -9.09 -9.83 27.75
N SER A 4 -7.92 -9.73 27.12
CA SER A 4 -7.73 -9.40 25.70
C SER A 4 -8.64 -10.24 24.79
N SER A 5 -8.93 -11.48 25.19
CA SER A 5 -9.84 -12.39 24.48
C SER A 5 -11.28 -11.86 24.39
N ILE A 6 -11.77 -11.16 25.41
CA ILE A 6 -13.14 -10.62 25.43
C ILE A 6 -13.27 -9.49 24.40
N LEU A 7 -12.26 -8.63 24.28
CA LEU A 7 -12.28 -7.51 23.33
C LEU A 7 -12.25 -8.01 21.87
N THR A 8 -11.51 -9.08 21.61
CA THR A 8 -11.49 -9.74 20.29
C THR A 8 -12.86 -10.30 19.93
N ILE A 9 -13.53 -10.99 20.86
CA ILE A 9 -14.89 -11.51 20.65
C ILE A 9 -15.87 -10.37 20.32
N PHE A 10 -15.83 -9.25 21.03
CA PHE A 10 -16.69 -8.10 20.74
C PHE A 10 -16.46 -7.55 19.33
N LYS A 11 -15.21 -7.44 18.86
CA LYS A 11 -14.91 -6.97 17.50
C LYS A 11 -15.50 -7.88 16.43
N TYR A 12 -15.38 -9.19 16.57
CA TYR A 12 -15.97 -10.16 15.62
C TYR A 12 -17.51 -10.12 15.65
N VAL A 13 -18.11 -10.00 16.84
CA VAL A 13 -19.57 -9.90 16.98
C VAL A 13 -20.09 -8.62 16.32
N THR A 14 -19.42 -7.47 16.48
CA THR A 14 -19.87 -6.22 15.86
C THR A 14 -19.80 -6.28 14.33
N VAL A 15 -18.74 -6.84 13.75
CA VAL A 15 -18.61 -6.99 12.29
C VAL A 15 -19.66 -7.97 11.74
N ALA A 16 -19.85 -9.12 12.40
CA ALA A 16 -20.85 -10.10 12.00
C ALA A 16 -22.28 -9.53 12.09
N VAL A 17 -22.57 -8.75 13.13
CA VAL A 17 -23.87 -8.06 13.29
C VAL A 17 -24.05 -6.98 12.23
N ALA A 18 -23.03 -6.18 11.91
CA ALA A 18 -23.12 -5.18 10.86
C ALA A 18 -23.36 -5.83 9.48
N MET A 19 -22.67 -6.94 9.17
CA MET A 19 -22.89 -7.68 7.92
C MET A 19 -24.27 -8.34 7.88
N MET A 20 -24.76 -8.92 9.00
CA MET A 20 -26.13 -9.44 9.07
C MET A 20 -27.18 -8.36 8.90
N ILE A 21 -27.01 -7.19 9.51
CA ILE A 21 -27.94 -6.05 9.34
C ILE A 21 -27.94 -5.60 7.88
N MET A 22 -26.78 -5.53 7.23
CA MET A 22 -26.69 -5.16 5.82
C MET A 22 -27.39 -6.20 4.92
N MET A 23 -27.23 -7.50 5.19
CA MET A 23 -27.90 -8.57 4.44
C MET A 23 -29.40 -8.66 4.74
N MET A 24 -29.84 -8.42 5.97
CA MET A 24 -31.26 -8.36 6.33
C MET A 24 -31.96 -7.16 5.70
N MET A 25 -31.30 -6.01 5.59
CA MET A 25 -31.86 -4.84 4.88
C MET A 25 -32.04 -5.14 3.38
N ILE A 26 -31.13 -5.90 2.77
CA ILE A 26 -31.26 -6.34 1.36
C ILE A 26 -32.41 -7.35 1.21
N GLY A 27 -32.58 -8.29 2.15
CA GLY A 27 -33.68 -9.27 2.12
C GLY A 27 -35.05 -8.68 2.44
N TYR A 28 -35.14 -7.71 3.36
CA TYR A 28 -36.41 -7.14 3.81
C TYR A 28 -37.10 -6.28 2.74
N ILE A 29 -36.34 -5.72 1.79
CA ILE A 29 -36.90 -5.02 0.63
C ILE A 29 -37.63 -5.99 -0.33
N SER A 30 -37.39 -7.30 -0.21
CA SER A 30 -37.90 -8.30 -1.16
C SER A 30 -39.27 -8.91 -0.79
N SER A 31 -39.90 -8.53 0.33
CA SER A 31 -41.08 -9.25 0.86
C SER A 31 -42.30 -8.36 1.18
N VAL A 32 -42.50 -7.28 0.44
CA VAL A 32 -43.73 -6.46 0.54
C VAL A 32 -44.63 -6.72 -0.67
N ASP A 33 -45.24 -7.90 -0.70
CA ASP A 33 -46.27 -8.27 -1.67
C ASP A 33 -47.60 -7.60 -1.29
N GLY A 34 -47.94 -6.50 -1.95
CA GLY A 34 -49.21 -5.82 -1.70
C GLY A 34 -49.60 -4.63 -2.56
N PHE A 35 -48.78 -4.23 -3.54
CA PHE A 35 -49.13 -3.15 -4.47
C PHE A 35 -49.19 -3.67 -5.92
N SER A 36 -50.41 -3.99 -6.33
CA SER A 36 -50.76 -4.27 -7.72
C SER A 36 -50.81 -2.95 -8.51
N SER A 37 -49.64 -2.41 -8.85
CA SER A 37 -49.44 -1.47 -9.95
C SER A 37 -48.04 -1.67 -10.51
N SER A 38 -47.94 -2.36 -11.64
CA SER A 38 -46.73 -2.95 -12.21
C SER A 38 -45.75 -1.93 -12.84
N SER A 39 -45.35 -0.90 -12.11
CA SER A 39 -44.13 -0.17 -12.45
C SER A 39 -42.98 -0.88 -11.78
N VAL A 40 -42.19 -1.63 -12.54
CA VAL A 40 -40.88 -2.12 -12.09
C VAL A 40 -40.12 -0.91 -11.56
N PRO A 41 -39.77 -0.86 -10.25
CA PRO A 41 -39.03 0.27 -9.72
C PRO A 41 -37.76 0.43 -10.55
N PRO A 42 -37.41 1.66 -10.97
CA PRO A 42 -36.20 1.87 -11.74
C PRO A 42 -35.00 1.33 -10.94
N PRO A 43 -34.01 0.71 -11.61
CA PRO A 43 -32.84 0.19 -10.92
C PRO A 43 -32.19 1.31 -10.10
N PRO A 44 -31.68 1.02 -8.89
CA PRO A 44 -31.04 2.04 -8.07
C PRO A 44 -29.88 2.68 -8.86
N PRO A 45 -29.64 3.99 -8.68
CA PRO A 45 -28.56 4.66 -9.38
C PRO A 45 -27.21 4.02 -9.04
N PRO A 46 -26.28 3.92 -10.00
CA PRO A 46 -24.96 3.36 -9.76
C PRO A 46 -24.22 4.09 -8.65
N ILE A 47 -23.75 3.37 -7.63
CA ILE A 47 -22.99 3.96 -6.52
C ILE A 47 -21.64 4.45 -7.06
N SER A 48 -21.34 5.72 -6.77
CA SER A 48 -20.05 6.34 -7.07
C SER A 48 -19.09 6.05 -5.92
N VAL A 49 -18.00 5.34 -6.20
CA VAL A 49 -16.99 4.97 -5.19
C VAL A 49 -15.64 5.58 -5.55
N PRO A 50 -14.81 5.97 -4.56
CA PRO A 50 -13.47 6.48 -4.83
C PRO A 50 -12.61 5.43 -5.54
N VAL A 51 -11.77 5.88 -6.45
CA VAL A 51 -10.86 5.02 -7.21
C VAL A 51 -9.47 5.13 -6.61
N TRP A 52 -8.96 3.99 -6.13
CA TRP A 52 -7.63 3.91 -5.57
C TRP A 52 -6.68 3.22 -6.54
N SER A 53 -5.43 3.61 -6.50
CA SER A 53 -4.33 2.77 -6.92
C SER A 53 -3.71 2.11 -5.68
N PHE A 54 -3.33 0.84 -5.78
CA PHE A 54 -2.67 0.13 -4.69
C PHE A 54 -1.28 -0.33 -5.12
N ALA A 55 -0.25 0.23 -4.48
CA ALA A 55 1.15 -0.07 -4.71
C ALA A 55 1.63 -1.11 -3.70
N THR A 56 2.27 -2.17 -4.16
CA THR A 56 2.84 -3.25 -3.34
C THR A 56 4.24 -3.59 -3.81
N THR A 57 5.11 -3.99 -2.90
CA THR A 57 6.47 -4.41 -3.26
C THR A 57 6.53 -5.91 -3.47
N THR A 58 7.13 -6.33 -4.58
CA THR A 58 7.50 -7.72 -4.85
C THR A 58 9.01 -7.84 -4.71
N THR A 59 9.47 -8.66 -3.77
CA THR A 59 10.89 -9.02 -3.66
C THR A 59 11.15 -10.21 -4.57
N THR A 60 11.77 -9.95 -5.72
CA THR A 60 12.21 -11.00 -6.63
C THR A 60 13.63 -11.39 -6.23
N THR A 61 13.78 -12.55 -5.59
CA THR A 61 15.08 -13.18 -5.43
C THR A 61 15.47 -13.75 -6.79
N THR A 62 16.33 -13.05 -7.53
CA THR A 62 16.85 -13.51 -8.82
C THR A 62 17.76 -14.71 -8.60
N ILE A 63 17.19 -15.92 -8.59
CA ILE A 63 17.95 -17.18 -8.49
C ILE A 63 18.73 -17.45 -9.80
N ALA A 64 18.36 -16.79 -10.89
CA ALA A 64 18.80 -17.10 -12.25
C ALA A 64 20.20 -16.57 -12.67
N ALA A 65 20.97 -15.93 -11.79
CA ALA A 65 22.31 -15.41 -12.14
C ALA A 65 23.47 -16.33 -11.72
N THR A 66 23.22 -17.64 -11.57
CA THR A 66 24.25 -18.59 -11.12
C THR A 66 24.70 -19.47 -12.27
N ILE A 67 25.66 -19.00 -13.08
CA ILE A 67 26.76 -19.88 -13.57
C ILE A 67 28.13 -19.17 -13.55
N GLU A 68 28.27 -17.85 -13.71
CA GLU A 68 29.63 -17.29 -13.97
C GLU A 68 30.15 -16.12 -13.11
N SER A 69 29.34 -15.49 -12.24
CA SER A 69 29.84 -14.41 -11.36
C SER A 69 29.62 -14.72 -9.88
N ASN A 70 30.71 -14.97 -9.14
CA ASN A 70 30.72 -15.20 -7.68
C ASN A 70 30.31 -13.99 -6.82
N THR A 71 29.62 -12.99 -7.37
CA THR A 71 29.21 -11.78 -6.66
C THR A 71 27.71 -11.85 -6.35
N PRO A 72 27.29 -11.97 -5.07
CA PRO A 72 25.89 -11.95 -4.69
C PRO A 72 25.27 -10.61 -5.12
N CYS A 73 24.37 -10.63 -6.12
CA CYS A 73 23.62 -9.43 -6.47
C CYS A 73 22.59 -9.15 -5.35
N PRO A 74 22.45 -7.89 -4.90
CA PRO A 74 21.43 -7.54 -3.92
C PRO A 74 20.03 -7.81 -4.49
N PRO A 75 19.07 -8.25 -3.66
CA PRO A 75 17.70 -8.48 -4.10
C PRO A 75 17.10 -7.18 -4.65
N THR A 76 16.56 -7.23 -5.86
CA THR A 76 15.86 -6.10 -6.46
C THR A 76 14.42 -6.09 -5.99
N THR A 77 14.00 -5.00 -5.35
CA THR A 77 12.60 -4.74 -5.02
C THR A 77 11.92 -4.10 -6.22
N THR A 78 10.84 -4.70 -6.68
CA THR A 78 10.03 -4.17 -7.79
C THR A 78 8.65 -3.81 -7.28
N THR A 79 8.13 -2.63 -7.64
CA THR A 79 6.77 -2.23 -7.27
C THR A 79 5.76 -2.79 -8.27
N SER A 80 4.64 -3.30 -7.77
CA SER A 80 3.45 -3.65 -8.54
C SER A 80 2.33 -2.69 -8.18
N MET A 81 1.54 -2.28 -9.16
CA MET A 81 0.47 -1.30 -8.97
C MET A 81 -0.78 -1.68 -9.76
N ASN A 82 -1.95 -1.62 -9.12
CA ASN A 82 -3.24 -1.93 -9.71
C ASN A 82 -4.34 -0.97 -9.23
N ILE A 83 -5.40 -0.82 -10.02
CA ILE A 83 -6.62 -0.16 -9.53
C ILE A 83 -7.28 -1.03 -8.46
N MET A 84 -7.70 -0.40 -7.38
CA MET A 84 -8.50 -1.00 -6.33
C MET A 84 -9.71 -0.12 -6.03
N THR A 85 -10.91 -0.65 -6.23
CA THR A 85 -12.18 0.03 -5.93
C THR A 85 -12.87 -0.58 -4.72
N PHE A 86 -12.47 -1.78 -4.31
CA PHE A 86 -13.05 -2.51 -3.19
C PHE A 86 -12.15 -2.38 -1.96
N CYS A 87 -12.08 -1.17 -1.42
CA CYS A 87 -11.47 -0.91 -0.13
C CYS A 87 -12.33 0.07 0.67
N THR A 88 -12.41 -0.12 1.99
CA THR A 88 -13.22 0.72 2.86
C THR A 88 -12.59 0.83 4.25
N PRO A 89 -12.70 1.98 4.93
CA PRO A 89 -12.38 2.06 6.35
C PRO A 89 -13.29 1.13 7.16
N VAL A 90 -12.73 0.50 8.18
CA VAL A 90 -13.41 -0.42 9.13
C VAL A 90 -13.41 0.17 10.53
N SER A 91 -12.31 0.80 10.94
CA SER A 91 -12.17 1.44 12.24
C SER A 91 -11.47 2.78 12.11
N VAL A 92 -12.04 3.81 12.71
CA VAL A 92 -11.44 5.15 12.83
C VAL A 92 -10.70 5.36 14.15
N SER A 93 -10.97 4.54 15.16
CA SER A 93 -10.24 4.54 16.43
C SER A 93 -8.93 3.76 16.29
N SER A 94 -7.97 4.00 17.18
CA SER A 94 -6.70 3.28 17.18
C SER A 94 -6.88 1.82 17.64
N PRO A 95 -6.34 0.81 16.94
CA PRO A 95 -5.66 0.92 15.64
C PRO A 95 -6.65 1.21 14.51
N LYS A 96 -6.30 2.13 13.60
CA LYS A 96 -7.12 2.47 12.44
C LYS A 96 -7.08 1.30 11.46
N LEU A 97 -8.24 0.83 11.01
CA LEU A 97 -8.35 -0.39 10.20
C LEU A 97 -9.03 -0.11 8.86
N TRP A 98 -8.57 -0.79 7.82
CA TRP A 98 -9.14 -0.78 6.47
C TRP A 98 -9.35 -2.20 5.97
N ALA A 99 -10.45 -2.46 5.28
CA ALA A 99 -10.68 -3.70 4.56
C ALA A 99 -10.26 -3.51 3.10
N LEU A 100 -9.43 -4.41 2.59
CA LEU A 100 -8.95 -4.43 1.21
C LEU A 100 -9.37 -5.76 0.58
N SER A 101 -10.07 -5.70 -0.55
CA SER A 101 -10.50 -6.88 -1.30
C SER A 101 -9.59 -7.11 -2.51
N PHE A 102 -9.08 -8.32 -2.63
CA PHE A 102 -8.18 -8.73 -3.69
C PHE A 102 -8.79 -9.84 -4.54
N TYR A 103 -8.81 -9.66 -5.85
CA TYR A 103 -9.22 -10.73 -6.77
C TYR A 103 -8.20 -11.87 -6.76
N ASP A 104 -8.71 -13.10 -6.83
CA ASP A 104 -7.89 -14.30 -6.80
C ASP A 104 -6.97 -14.43 -8.04
N GLY A 105 -5.75 -14.92 -7.79
CA GLY A 105 -4.74 -15.10 -8.85
C GLY A 105 -4.12 -13.81 -9.39
N THR A 106 -4.41 -12.64 -8.81
CA THR A 106 -3.75 -11.39 -9.19
C THR A 106 -2.35 -11.27 -8.60
N LEU A 107 -1.43 -10.65 -9.36
CA LEU A 107 -0.06 -10.40 -8.90
C LEU A 107 -0.02 -9.49 -7.66
N THR A 108 -0.95 -8.53 -7.55
CA THR A 108 -1.04 -7.66 -6.37
C THR A 108 -1.42 -8.45 -5.12
N LYS A 109 -2.38 -9.40 -5.22
CA LYS A 109 -2.69 -10.31 -4.11
C LYS A 109 -1.46 -11.10 -3.69
N ASP A 110 -0.82 -11.77 -4.64
CA ASP A 110 0.35 -12.63 -4.37
C ASP A 110 1.52 -11.84 -3.76
N SER A 111 1.73 -10.60 -4.21
CA SER A 111 2.80 -9.73 -3.72
C SER A 111 2.51 -9.19 -2.33
N PHE A 112 1.25 -8.81 -2.05
CA PHE A 112 0.87 -8.22 -0.77
C PHE A 112 0.67 -9.27 0.33
N LEU A 113 -0.06 -10.34 0.04
CA LEU A 113 -0.38 -11.38 1.03
C LEU A 113 0.74 -12.41 1.20
N GLY A 114 1.79 -12.34 0.37
CA GLY A 114 2.89 -13.31 0.41
C GLY A 114 2.46 -14.74 0.09
N THR A 115 1.22 -14.95 -0.38
CA THR A 115 0.75 -16.25 -0.84
C THR A 115 1.48 -16.55 -2.14
N ARG A 116 2.58 -17.30 -2.05
CA ARG A 116 3.06 -18.02 -3.23
C ARG A 116 1.90 -18.91 -3.64
N SER A 117 1.29 -18.61 -4.77
CA SER A 117 0.34 -19.51 -5.40
C SER A 117 1.06 -20.82 -5.64
N THR A 118 0.96 -21.74 -4.68
CA THR A 118 1.07 -23.17 -4.93
C THR A 118 -0.14 -23.49 -5.79
N ARG A 119 -0.07 -23.09 -7.07
CA ARG A 119 -0.79 -23.75 -8.14
C ARG A 119 -0.27 -25.17 -8.12
N ASN A 120 -0.84 -25.97 -7.22
CA ASN A 120 -0.87 -27.39 -7.34
C ASN A 120 -1.56 -27.59 -8.69
N ASN A 121 -0.77 -27.85 -9.73
CA ASN A 121 -1.26 -28.33 -11.01
C ASN A 121 -1.86 -29.72 -10.74
N SER A 122 -3.01 -29.73 -10.08
CA SER A 122 -3.94 -30.83 -10.00
C SER A 122 -4.73 -30.83 -11.30
N SER A 123 -4.03 -30.97 -12.42
CA SER A 123 -4.64 -31.53 -13.61
C SER A 123 -4.52 -33.03 -13.46
N ASP A 124 -5.68 -33.64 -13.28
CA ASP A 124 -5.93 -35.07 -13.27
C ASP A 124 -5.20 -35.80 -14.41
N ASN A 125 -4.92 -37.08 -14.12
CA ASN A 125 -4.36 -38.15 -14.97
C ASN A 125 -2.83 -38.29 -14.95
N ASP A 126 -2.31 -39.07 -13.99
CA ASP A 126 -1.95 -40.43 -14.37
C ASP A 126 -1.96 -41.39 -13.17
N SER A 127 -2.64 -42.51 -13.40
CA SER A 127 -2.71 -43.62 -12.46
C SER A 127 -1.39 -44.40 -12.52
N ASN A 128 -0.91 -44.86 -11.37
CA ASN A 128 0.21 -45.79 -11.21
C ASN A 128 1.60 -45.25 -11.53
N ASN A 129 2.36 -44.84 -10.51
CA ASN A 129 3.52 -45.65 -10.13
C ASN A 129 4.00 -45.31 -8.72
N ASP A 130 4.40 -46.36 -8.02
CA ASP A 130 4.80 -46.38 -6.64
C ASP A 130 6.14 -45.69 -6.36
N ASN A 131 6.31 -45.37 -5.09
CA ASN A 131 7.55 -45.35 -4.32
C ASN A 131 8.48 -44.12 -4.41
N ASN A 132 8.46 -43.41 -3.27
CA ASN A 132 9.67 -43.05 -2.55
C ASN A 132 10.42 -41.81 -3.06
N THR A 133 9.82 -40.64 -2.87
CA THR A 133 10.59 -39.42 -2.64
C THR A 133 10.04 -38.69 -1.42
N ASN A 134 10.60 -39.03 -0.26
CA ASN A 134 10.62 -38.17 0.93
C ASN A 134 11.43 -36.90 0.63
N VAL A 135 10.99 -36.10 -0.36
CA VAL A 135 11.46 -34.72 -0.52
C VAL A 135 10.79 -33.95 0.60
N SER A 136 11.55 -33.84 1.67
CA SER A 136 11.26 -33.13 2.88
C SER A 136 10.54 -31.82 2.57
N LYS A 137 9.38 -31.67 3.20
CA LYS A 137 8.78 -30.39 3.59
C LYS A 137 9.71 -29.67 4.58
N ASN A 138 10.97 -29.50 4.23
CA ASN A 138 11.84 -28.49 4.81
C ASN A 138 11.51 -27.18 4.08
N GLU A 139 10.27 -26.71 4.27
CA GLU A 139 10.02 -25.27 4.34
C GLU A 139 10.79 -24.79 5.57
N ASN A 140 12.11 -24.67 5.40
CA ASN A 140 13.02 -24.12 6.38
C ASN A 140 12.51 -22.72 6.69
N ASN A 141 11.75 -22.61 7.79
CA ASN A 141 11.90 -21.75 8.98
C ASN A 141 12.74 -20.47 8.88
N SER A 142 12.98 -19.95 7.68
CA SER A 142 13.27 -18.54 7.45
C SER A 142 11.95 -17.84 7.68
N ASN A 143 11.62 -17.66 8.96
CA ASN A 143 10.67 -16.72 9.52
C ASN A 143 11.14 -15.30 9.15
N ASN A 144 11.28 -15.05 7.85
CA ASN A 144 11.46 -13.76 7.28
C ASN A 144 10.17 -13.05 7.60
N ASN A 145 10.26 -12.16 8.60
CA ASN A 145 9.25 -11.21 9.02
C ASN A 145 8.93 -10.29 7.82
N ARG A 146 8.32 -10.86 6.78
CA ARG A 146 7.88 -10.15 5.59
C ARG A 146 6.76 -9.26 6.05
N ILE A 147 7.04 -7.98 6.05
CA ILE A 147 6.05 -6.98 6.36
C ILE A 147 5.17 -6.87 5.11
N ASN A 148 3.91 -7.28 5.24
CA ASN A 148 2.93 -7.23 4.17
C ASN A 148 2.39 -5.80 4.08
N THR A 149 3.21 -4.90 3.53
CA THR A 149 2.91 -3.47 3.45
C THR A 149 2.54 -3.07 2.02
N GLY A 150 1.62 -2.13 1.90
CA GLY A 150 1.24 -1.51 0.65
C GLY A 150 0.80 -0.06 0.85
N VAL A 151 0.67 0.68 -0.23
CA VAL A 151 0.21 2.06 -0.22
C VAL A 151 -1.02 2.22 -1.10
N LEU A 152 -2.14 2.59 -0.48
CA LEU A 152 -3.34 3.08 -1.13
C LEU A 152 -3.12 4.53 -1.57
N GLN A 153 -3.46 4.83 -2.81
CA GLN A 153 -3.25 6.14 -3.43
C GLN A 153 -4.57 6.60 -4.05
N LEU A 154 -5.21 7.60 -3.44
CA LEU A 154 -6.49 8.13 -3.91
C LEU A 154 -6.27 8.91 -5.20
N LEU A 155 -6.73 8.35 -6.31
CA LEU A 155 -6.56 8.96 -7.61
C LEU A 155 -7.40 10.23 -7.72
N THR A 156 -6.90 11.21 -8.45
CA THR A 156 -7.63 12.43 -8.84
C THR A 156 -8.11 12.33 -10.28
N TYR A 157 -8.99 13.26 -10.71
CA TYR A 157 -9.51 13.27 -12.07
C TYR A 157 -8.42 13.25 -13.15
N ASN A 158 -7.28 13.92 -12.90
CA ASN A 158 -6.14 13.93 -13.80
C ASN A 158 -5.61 12.50 -14.10
N HIS A 159 -5.80 11.56 -13.18
CA HIS A 159 -5.36 10.17 -13.32
C HIS A 159 -6.35 9.27 -14.08
N ALA A 160 -7.47 9.80 -14.59
CA ALA A 160 -8.51 8.98 -15.23
C ALA A 160 -7.97 8.08 -16.36
N GLN A 161 -6.95 8.54 -17.09
CA GLN A 161 -6.32 7.75 -18.15
C GLN A 161 -5.55 6.52 -17.65
N LEU A 162 -5.09 6.54 -16.39
CA LEU A 162 -4.40 5.41 -15.76
C LEU A 162 -5.32 4.23 -15.49
N VAL A 163 -6.64 4.43 -15.44
CA VAL A 163 -7.60 3.35 -15.20
C VAL A 163 -7.47 2.26 -16.28
N LYS A 164 -7.20 2.64 -17.54
CA LYS A 164 -6.98 1.68 -18.63
C LYS A 164 -5.68 0.89 -18.46
N VAL A 165 -4.62 1.53 -17.95
CA VAL A 165 -3.29 0.91 -17.76
C VAL A 165 -3.28 0.02 -16.52
N LEU A 166 -3.76 0.55 -15.40
CA LEU A 166 -3.68 -0.09 -14.08
C LEU A 166 -4.82 -1.07 -13.82
N GLY A 167 -5.99 -0.89 -14.44
CA GLY A 167 -7.20 -1.69 -14.15
C GLY A 167 -7.52 -2.80 -15.15
N LYS A 168 -7.10 -2.70 -16.42
CA LYS A 168 -7.50 -3.67 -17.47
C LYS A 168 -6.42 -4.68 -17.86
N LYS A 169 -5.15 -4.38 -17.58
CA LYS A 169 -4.01 -5.21 -17.95
C LYS A 169 -3.37 -5.82 -16.72
N SER A 170 -3.00 -7.09 -16.77
CA SER A 170 -2.25 -7.70 -15.68
C SER A 170 -0.84 -7.11 -15.64
N GLY A 171 -0.25 -7.02 -14.44
CA GLY A 171 1.18 -6.71 -14.30
C GLY A 171 2.09 -7.77 -14.94
N ARG A 172 1.53 -8.92 -15.33
CA ARG A 172 2.22 -9.99 -16.07
C ARG A 172 2.31 -9.70 -17.58
N ASP A 173 1.40 -8.90 -18.11
CA ASP A 173 1.27 -8.70 -19.57
C ASP A 173 2.07 -7.48 -20.04
N ILE A 174 2.16 -6.44 -19.20
CA ILE A 174 2.82 -5.18 -19.53
C ILE A 174 3.66 -4.67 -18.36
N ASN A 175 4.71 -3.92 -18.69
CA ASN A 175 5.40 -3.10 -17.72
C ASN A 175 4.57 -1.85 -17.41
N LYS A 176 3.86 -1.87 -16.27
CA LYS A 176 2.96 -0.79 -15.87
C LYS A 176 3.67 0.52 -15.55
N SER A 177 4.91 0.49 -15.06
CA SER A 177 5.63 1.73 -14.75
C SER A 177 5.96 2.49 -16.03
N ILE A 178 6.42 1.79 -17.07
CA ILE A 178 6.66 2.37 -18.40
C ILE A 178 5.35 2.89 -19.00
N ALA A 179 4.27 2.10 -18.97
CA ALA A 179 2.98 2.53 -19.52
C ALA A 179 2.38 3.74 -18.77
N CYS A 180 2.56 3.84 -17.45
CA CYS A 180 2.18 5.02 -16.67
C CYS A 180 3.05 6.23 -17.03
N GLN A 181 4.35 6.04 -17.22
CA GLN A 181 5.28 7.09 -17.66
C GLN A 181 4.91 7.63 -19.05
N GLU A 182 4.59 6.75 -20.01
CA GLU A 182 4.11 7.14 -21.35
C GLU A 182 2.79 7.93 -21.27
N ALA A 183 1.96 7.64 -20.27
CA ALA A 183 0.78 8.41 -19.93
C ALA A 183 1.08 9.68 -19.12
N GLY A 184 2.34 10.11 -18.97
CA GLY A 184 2.70 11.32 -18.23
C GLY A 184 2.65 11.20 -16.70
N PHE A 185 2.55 9.98 -16.17
CA PHE A 185 2.54 9.68 -14.73
C PHE A 185 3.71 8.76 -14.37
N PRO A 186 4.97 9.22 -14.47
CA PRO A 186 6.11 8.42 -14.05
C PRO A 186 5.96 8.07 -12.57
N TRP A 187 6.24 6.82 -12.21
CA TRP A 187 6.23 6.45 -10.80
C TRP A 187 7.41 7.13 -10.10
N TRP A 188 7.13 7.75 -8.96
CA TRP A 188 8.08 8.47 -8.14
C TRP A 188 8.73 7.52 -7.14
N ASN A 189 10.07 7.46 -7.16
CA ASN A 189 10.84 6.65 -6.24
C ASN A 189 11.31 7.49 -5.04
N ASN A 190 10.90 7.12 -3.84
CA ASN A 190 11.19 7.90 -2.63
C ASN A 190 12.67 7.81 -2.17
N LYS A 191 13.49 6.94 -2.77
CA LYS A 191 14.90 6.73 -2.37
C LYS A 191 15.80 7.95 -2.59
N MET A 192 15.40 8.93 -3.43
CA MET A 192 16.31 9.99 -3.85
C MET A 192 16.48 11.16 -2.85
N MET A 193 15.58 11.33 -1.87
CA MET A 193 15.60 12.52 -0.98
C MET A 193 16.43 12.34 0.30
N ASN A 194 16.54 11.12 0.86
CA ASN A 194 17.24 10.89 2.14
C ASN A 194 18.77 11.07 2.08
N LYS A 195 19.34 11.33 0.91
CA LYS A 195 20.80 11.45 0.74
C LYS A 195 21.37 12.85 1.05
N LYS A 196 20.53 13.89 1.20
CA LYS A 196 21.01 15.28 1.30
C LYS A 196 21.22 15.85 2.71
N ASN A 197 20.80 15.16 3.77
CA ASN A 197 20.93 15.68 5.14
C ASN A 197 22.17 15.21 5.91
N THR A 198 23.05 14.41 5.30
CA THR A 198 24.41 14.24 5.82
C THR A 198 25.23 15.45 5.37
N ARG A 199 24.98 16.62 5.97
CA ARG A 199 25.97 17.70 5.97
C ARG A 199 27.18 17.13 6.72
N GLU A 200 28.17 16.67 5.95
CA GLU A 200 29.56 16.69 6.40
C GLU A 200 29.81 18.12 6.89
N SER A 201 29.85 18.33 8.20
CA SER A 201 30.50 19.53 8.73
C SER A 201 31.98 19.30 8.48
N CYS A 202 32.44 19.80 7.34
CA CYS A 202 33.81 20.25 7.21
C CYS A 202 33.93 21.50 8.07
N ASP A 203 34.03 21.29 9.38
CA ASP A 203 34.65 22.28 10.24
C ASP A 203 36.13 22.31 9.85
N ASP A 204 36.51 23.42 9.24
CA ASP A 204 37.86 23.83 8.95
C ASP A 204 38.68 23.89 10.25
N ASP A 205 39.28 22.77 10.66
CA ASP A 205 40.41 22.79 11.58
C ASP A 205 41.71 22.83 10.75
N ASP A 206 42.09 24.06 10.42
CA ASP A 206 43.46 24.44 10.10
C ASP A 206 44.41 23.98 11.23
N ASN A 207 45.10 22.84 11.09
CA ASN A 207 46.50 22.72 11.51
C ASN A 207 47.22 21.40 11.18
N ASN A 208 48.39 21.58 10.55
CA ASN A 208 49.63 20.81 10.68
C ASN A 208 49.73 19.34 10.20
N ASN A 209 50.33 19.22 9.02
CA ASN A 209 51.60 18.52 8.79
C ASN A 209 51.89 17.27 9.66
N HIS A 210 51.44 16.08 9.22
CA HIS A 210 52.25 14.87 9.39
C HIS A 210 51.94 13.78 8.35
N ASN A 211 53.03 13.21 7.87
CA ASN A 211 53.12 12.11 6.93
C ASN A 211 52.75 10.80 7.65
N SER A 212 51.56 10.25 7.40
CA SER A 212 51.21 8.90 7.86
C SER A 212 50.24 8.18 6.92
N ASN A 213 50.79 7.16 6.25
CA ASN A 213 50.08 6.01 5.71
C ASN A 213 49.16 5.40 6.77
N THR A 214 47.83 5.48 6.62
CA THR A 214 46.90 4.52 7.24
C THR A 214 45.61 4.40 6.44
N ASN A 215 45.32 3.16 6.05
CA ASN A 215 44.12 2.70 5.38
C ASN A 215 42.91 2.70 6.33
N ASP A 216 42.16 3.79 6.43
CA ASP A 216 40.94 3.82 7.25
C ASP A 216 39.78 4.45 6.48
N CYS A 217 39.19 3.66 5.57
CA CYS A 217 38.09 4.05 4.70
C CYS A 217 36.83 3.18 4.95
N THR A 218 36.64 2.69 6.17
CA THR A 218 35.62 1.65 6.47
C THR A 218 34.48 2.05 7.41
N GLN A 219 34.43 3.29 7.93
CA GLN A 219 33.46 3.62 8.99
C GLN A 219 32.20 4.41 8.56
N HIS A 220 32.15 5.00 7.37
CA HIS A 220 30.98 5.80 6.93
C HIS A 220 29.79 4.98 6.37
N GLN A 221 29.88 3.65 6.35
CA GLN A 221 28.83 2.76 5.83
C GLN A 221 27.90 2.18 6.93
N LEU A 222 28.14 2.47 8.20
CA LEU A 222 27.41 1.85 9.33
C LEU A 222 26.24 2.67 9.88
N LEU A 223 26.12 3.97 9.57
CA LEU A 223 25.01 4.82 10.06
C LEU A 223 23.76 4.83 9.15
N GLN A 224 23.82 4.20 7.96
CA GLN A 224 22.63 3.97 7.11
C GLN A 224 21.82 2.73 7.52
N ASN A 225 22.25 1.97 8.55
CA ASN A 225 21.67 0.68 8.93
C ASN A 225 20.50 0.78 9.93
N SER A 226 20.19 1.95 10.47
CA SER A 226 19.29 2.08 11.62
C SER A 226 17.79 2.18 11.27
N CYS A 227 17.43 2.50 10.02
CA CYS A 227 16.04 2.38 9.53
C CYS A 227 15.90 1.15 8.62
N SER A 228 16.28 -0.01 9.15
CA SER A 228 16.41 -1.29 8.43
C SER A 228 15.11 -1.84 7.82
N ASN A 229 13.98 -1.14 7.97
CA ASN A 229 12.65 -1.57 7.53
C ASN A 229 11.92 -0.52 6.67
N CYS A 230 12.60 0.50 6.14
CA CYS A 230 11.97 1.41 5.18
C CYS A 230 11.74 0.67 3.85
N ILE A 231 10.53 0.13 3.68
CA ILE A 231 10.11 -0.43 2.40
C ILE A 231 9.85 0.74 1.46
N ASP A 232 10.66 0.82 0.41
CA ASP A 232 10.50 1.83 -0.62
C ASP A 232 9.45 1.39 -1.63
N PHE A 233 8.42 2.24 -1.79
CA PHE A 233 7.39 2.09 -2.81
C PHE A 233 7.65 3.09 -3.93
N ASP A 234 7.42 2.66 -5.16
CA ASP A 234 7.20 3.60 -6.25
C ASP A 234 5.75 4.09 -6.19
N LEU A 235 5.55 5.42 -6.17
CA LEU A 235 4.25 6.06 -5.94
C LEU A 235 3.82 6.87 -7.17
N LEU A 236 2.51 7.05 -7.38
CA LEU A 236 1.99 7.98 -8.36
C LEU A 236 2.07 9.40 -7.80
N PRO A 237 2.60 10.38 -8.54
CA PRO A 237 2.60 11.77 -8.12
C PRO A 237 1.18 12.37 -8.17
N GLY A 238 0.89 13.35 -7.32
CA GLY A 238 -0.34 14.14 -7.40
C GLY A 238 -1.63 13.43 -6.99
N CYS A 239 -1.57 12.28 -6.32
CA CYS A 239 -2.75 11.68 -5.70
C CYS A 239 -3.22 12.55 -4.53
N ALA A 240 -4.54 12.54 -4.28
CA ALA A 240 -5.16 13.36 -3.25
C ALA A 240 -4.76 12.90 -1.83
N LEU A 241 -4.56 11.59 -1.65
CA LEU A 241 -4.25 10.99 -0.36
C LEU A 241 -3.44 9.71 -0.55
N TYR A 242 -2.49 9.49 0.35
CA TYR A 242 -1.71 8.25 0.47
C TYR A 242 -1.99 7.62 1.83
N ILE A 243 -2.24 6.31 1.85
CA ILE A 243 -2.46 5.55 3.09
C ILE A 243 -1.56 4.32 3.04
N GLN A 244 -0.55 4.28 3.90
CA GLN A 244 0.27 3.10 4.08
C GLN A 244 -0.46 2.13 5.01
N VAL A 245 -0.68 0.93 4.51
CA VAL A 245 -1.37 -0.15 5.22
C VAL A 245 -0.46 -1.34 5.41
N GLU A 246 -0.65 -2.05 6.51
CA GLU A 246 0.04 -3.29 6.82
C GLU A 246 -0.98 -4.37 7.16
N TRP A 247 -0.86 -5.52 6.51
CA TRP A 247 -1.62 -6.71 6.88
C TRP A 247 -0.78 -7.61 7.80
N GLN A 248 -1.36 -8.02 8.92
CA GLN A 248 -0.71 -8.90 9.88
C GLN A 248 -1.44 -10.25 9.92
N PRO A 249 -0.86 -11.32 9.35
CA PRO A 249 -1.51 -12.63 9.28
C PRO A 249 -1.86 -13.21 10.66
N SER A 250 -1.06 -12.89 11.68
CA SER A 250 -1.24 -13.38 13.05
C SER A 250 -2.41 -12.75 13.79
N SER A 251 -2.80 -11.52 13.44
CA SER A 251 -3.84 -10.75 14.13
C SER A 251 -5.14 -10.63 13.33
N SER A 252 -5.08 -10.78 12.00
CA SER A 252 -6.25 -10.78 11.14
C SER A 252 -6.21 -11.95 10.14
N PRO A 253 -7.08 -12.96 10.27
CA PRO A 253 -7.24 -13.97 9.24
C PRO A 253 -7.75 -13.33 7.96
N LEU A 254 -7.45 -13.98 6.83
CA LEU A 254 -8.04 -13.64 5.55
C LEU A 254 -9.50 -14.09 5.54
N ILE A 255 -10.37 -13.26 4.97
CA ILE A 255 -11.80 -13.56 4.82
C ILE A 255 -12.02 -13.99 3.38
N ASP A 256 -12.46 -15.22 3.19
CA ASP A 256 -12.91 -15.74 1.89
C ASP A 256 -14.24 -15.08 1.52
N ALA A 257 -14.26 -14.42 0.35
CA ALA A 257 -15.42 -13.73 -0.19
C ALA A 257 -15.74 -14.21 -1.62
N GLY A 258 -15.46 -15.48 -1.93
CA GLY A 258 -15.78 -16.08 -3.23
C GLY A 258 -14.61 -15.97 -4.21
N ASP A 259 -14.73 -15.12 -5.22
CA ASP A 259 -13.65 -14.83 -6.18
C ASP A 259 -12.65 -13.77 -5.66
N HIS A 260 -12.87 -13.31 -4.43
CA HIS A 260 -12.04 -12.36 -3.73
C HIS A 260 -11.62 -12.87 -2.36
N VAL A 261 -10.49 -12.34 -1.90
CA VAL A 261 -10.03 -12.48 -0.52
C VAL A 261 -9.95 -11.09 0.10
N VAL A 262 -10.54 -10.92 1.28
CA VAL A 262 -10.53 -9.66 2.02
C VAL A 262 -9.51 -9.72 3.16
N ALA A 263 -8.62 -8.73 3.19
CA ALA A 263 -7.67 -8.52 4.27
C ALA A 263 -8.05 -7.30 5.10
N ILE A 264 -8.07 -7.44 6.43
CA ILE A 264 -8.17 -6.29 7.35
C ILE A 264 -6.76 -5.82 7.67
N CYS A 265 -6.45 -4.61 7.25
CA CYS A 265 -5.12 -4.01 7.35
C CYS A 265 -5.14 -2.86 8.36
N GLU A 266 -4.04 -2.71 9.10
CA GLU A 266 -3.81 -1.56 9.97
C GLU A 266 -3.24 -0.42 9.14
N VAL A 267 -3.75 0.80 9.34
CA VAL A 267 -3.16 2.02 8.77
C VAL A 267 -1.96 2.39 9.62
N LYS A 268 -0.76 2.35 9.01
CA LYS A 268 0.48 2.76 9.66
C LYS A 268 0.67 4.27 9.62
N ARG A 269 0.40 4.87 8.47
CA ARG A 269 0.54 6.33 8.27
C ARG A 269 -0.25 6.83 7.08
N THR A 270 -0.47 8.13 7.05
CA THR A 270 -1.14 8.84 5.96
C THR A 270 -0.23 9.92 5.41
N GLY A 271 -0.38 10.26 4.14
CA GLY A 271 0.42 11.33 3.54
C GLY A 271 -0.31 12.05 2.42
N ILE A 272 0.21 13.22 2.07
CA ILE A 272 -0.30 14.07 1.00
C ILE A 272 0.82 14.39 0.01
N TRP A 273 0.48 14.56 -1.27
CA TRP A 273 1.46 14.99 -2.26
C TRP A 273 1.77 16.48 -2.07
N LYS A 274 3.04 16.82 -1.89
CA LYS A 274 3.54 18.19 -1.97
C LYS A 274 4.27 18.36 -3.30
N GLN A 275 3.68 19.17 -4.18
CA GLN A 275 4.38 19.60 -5.37
C GLN A 275 5.52 20.54 -4.99
N GLU A 276 6.70 20.30 -5.56
CA GLU A 276 7.83 21.21 -5.40
C GLU A 276 7.93 22.08 -6.64
N ASP A 277 8.01 23.39 -6.43
CA ASP A 277 8.25 24.36 -7.49
C ASP A 277 9.67 24.20 -8.00
N ASN A 278 9.86 23.24 -8.89
CA ASN A 278 11.14 22.99 -9.48
C ASN A 278 11.40 24.10 -10.50
N LYS A 279 12.34 25.00 -10.20
CA LYS A 279 12.72 26.14 -11.05
C LYS A 279 13.07 25.73 -12.50
N ASN A 280 13.37 24.45 -12.71
CA ASN A 280 13.74 23.87 -13.99
C ASN A 280 12.55 23.29 -14.78
N GLY A 281 11.31 23.50 -14.36
CA GLY A 281 10.10 23.04 -15.08
C GLY A 281 9.84 21.53 -15.01
N GLY A 282 10.58 20.80 -14.19
CA GLY A 282 10.28 19.40 -13.89
C GLY A 282 9.13 19.27 -12.90
N ILE A 283 8.25 18.28 -13.09
CA ILE A 283 7.22 17.91 -12.11
C ILE A 283 7.95 17.19 -10.96
N GLY A 284 8.48 17.98 -10.02
CA GLY A 284 9.04 17.47 -8.77
C GLY A 284 7.97 17.45 -7.69
N GLY A 285 8.09 16.51 -6.76
CA GLY A 285 7.27 16.51 -5.56
C GLY A 285 7.64 15.37 -4.64
N GLN A 286 7.04 15.37 -3.46
CA GLN A 286 7.23 14.31 -2.47
C GLN A 286 5.95 14.08 -1.67
N VAL A 287 5.80 12.86 -1.16
CA VAL A 287 4.75 12.59 -0.19
C VAL A 287 5.23 13.09 1.17
N LEU A 288 4.48 14.01 1.76
CA LEU A 288 4.64 14.38 3.17
C LEU A 288 3.83 13.40 4.01
N TRP A 289 4.50 12.56 4.80
CA TRP A 289 3.82 11.68 5.73
C TRP A 289 3.50 12.41 7.04
N SER A 290 2.35 12.10 7.63
CA SER A 290 1.87 12.72 8.87
C SER A 290 2.81 12.54 10.06
N ASP A 291 3.66 11.51 10.01
CA ASP A 291 4.51 11.11 11.14
C ASP A 291 5.90 11.77 11.06
N ASP A 292 6.24 12.42 9.94
CA ASP A 292 7.54 13.05 9.73
C ASP A 292 7.61 14.46 10.39
N ASP A 293 6.48 15.01 10.85
CA ASP A 293 6.35 16.39 11.35
C ASP A 293 6.81 16.59 12.81
N GLU A 294 7.05 15.52 13.59
CA GLU A 294 7.70 15.67 14.91
C GLU A 294 9.09 16.30 14.82
N LEU A 295 9.72 16.29 13.64
CA LEU A 295 11.03 16.89 13.43
C LEU A 295 11.01 18.39 13.06
N LEU A 296 9.83 18.98 12.78
CA LEU A 296 9.73 20.38 12.32
C LEU A 296 9.32 21.38 13.40
N LEU A 297 8.83 20.93 14.56
CA LEU A 297 8.37 21.81 15.64
C LEU A 297 9.47 22.24 16.63
N ASN A 298 10.74 21.83 16.42
CA ASN A 298 11.86 22.24 17.28
C ASN A 298 12.40 23.66 17.01
N ASN A 299 11.73 24.45 16.16
CA ASN A 299 12.12 25.84 15.97
C ASN A 299 11.27 26.75 16.86
N ASN A 300 11.75 26.91 18.10
CA ASN A 300 11.63 28.08 18.96
C ASN A 300 10.38 28.95 18.74
N ASP A 301 9.35 28.76 19.57
CA ASP A 301 8.63 29.84 20.25
C ASP A 301 7.50 29.24 21.12
N GLU A 302 7.65 29.43 22.43
CA GLU A 302 6.69 29.30 23.55
C GLU A 302 5.64 28.17 23.57
N GLU A 303 5.88 27.27 24.52
CA GLU A 303 5.21 26.03 24.90
C GLU A 303 3.75 26.27 25.39
N GLU A 304 2.75 25.98 24.55
CA GLU A 304 1.35 25.81 24.98
C GLU A 304 0.93 24.34 24.83
N ASP A 305 0.60 23.72 25.97
CA ASP A 305 0.33 22.30 26.17
C ASP A 305 -1.00 21.87 25.51
N ILE A 306 -0.96 21.60 24.19
CA ILE A 306 -2.12 21.10 23.42
C ILE A 306 -1.95 19.60 23.15
N GLY A 307 -2.75 18.79 23.85
CA GLY A 307 -2.66 17.33 23.87
C GLY A 307 -2.63 16.62 22.50
N ASN A 308 -1.81 15.56 22.49
CA ASN A 308 -1.33 14.69 21.40
C ASN A 308 -2.37 13.97 20.50
N ASN A 309 -3.35 14.66 19.94
CA ASN A 309 -4.22 14.12 18.87
C ASN A 309 -3.74 14.53 17.47
N THR A 310 -2.51 14.11 17.12
CA THR A 310 -1.74 14.52 15.93
C THR A 310 -2.40 14.20 14.58
N ALA A 311 -3.28 13.19 14.52
CA ALA A 311 -3.90 12.80 13.24
C ALA A 311 -5.08 13.69 12.80
N MET A 312 -5.75 14.38 13.72
CA MET A 312 -6.87 15.28 13.39
C MET A 312 -6.44 16.75 13.29
N SER A 313 -5.32 17.12 13.91
CA SER A 313 -4.70 18.44 13.67
C SER A 313 -4.23 18.58 12.23
N PHE A 314 -3.78 17.49 11.59
CA PHE A 314 -3.38 17.50 10.18
C PHE A 314 -4.54 17.83 9.21
N LEU A 315 -5.76 17.33 9.49
CA LEU A 315 -6.96 17.70 8.73
C LEU A 315 -7.38 19.16 8.97
N ARG A 316 -7.01 19.75 10.11
CA ARG A 316 -7.25 21.17 10.41
C ARG A 316 -6.18 22.10 9.84
N LEU A 317 -4.93 21.66 9.72
CA LEU A 317 -3.80 22.52 9.33
C LEU A 317 -3.65 22.70 7.81
N ARG A 318 -4.37 21.95 6.97
CA ARG A 318 -4.35 22.13 5.51
C ARG A 318 -5.70 21.86 4.83
N SER A 319 -6.74 22.62 5.18
CA SER A 319 -7.94 22.72 4.32
C SER A 319 -7.58 23.12 2.88
N ASP A 320 -6.47 23.83 2.70
CA ASP A 320 -6.04 24.35 1.39
C ASP A 320 -5.32 23.31 0.53
N GLY A 321 -4.91 22.17 1.11
CA GLY A 321 -4.15 21.14 0.41
C GLY A 321 -4.96 19.90 0.03
N LEU A 322 -6.02 19.58 0.79
CA LEU A 322 -6.86 18.42 0.54
C LEU A 322 -8.09 18.83 -0.28
N ASP A 323 -7.91 19.06 -1.57
CA ASP A 323 -9.04 19.29 -2.46
C ASP A 323 -9.73 17.96 -2.79
N GLU A 324 -10.56 17.48 -1.85
CA GLU A 324 -11.38 16.28 -2.01
C GLU A 324 -12.29 16.35 -3.24
N SER A 325 -12.61 17.57 -3.71
CA SER A 325 -13.42 17.75 -4.93
C SER A 325 -12.72 17.23 -6.18
N ASN A 326 -11.39 17.06 -6.14
CA ASN A 326 -10.61 16.49 -7.22
C ASN A 326 -10.45 14.97 -7.15
N ALA A 327 -10.93 14.31 -6.09
CA ALA A 327 -10.86 12.86 -5.99
C ALA A 327 -11.65 12.20 -7.15
N LEU A 328 -11.08 11.15 -7.72
CA LEU A 328 -11.69 10.43 -8.83
C LEU A 328 -12.69 9.43 -8.28
N TYR A 329 -13.94 9.56 -8.72
CA TYR A 329 -15.00 8.63 -8.38
C TYR A 329 -15.46 7.83 -9.60
N SER A 330 -15.89 6.60 -9.37
CA SER A 330 -16.35 5.68 -10.42
C SER A 330 -17.56 6.19 -11.20
N GLY A 331 -18.43 7.01 -10.59
CA GLY A 331 -19.53 7.67 -11.29
C GLY A 331 -19.05 8.58 -12.41
N GLN A 332 -18.04 9.41 -12.15
CA GLN A 332 -17.44 10.31 -13.15
C GLN A 332 -16.83 9.51 -14.31
N LEU A 333 -16.17 8.39 -14.02
CA LEU A 333 -15.58 7.52 -15.05
C LEU A 333 -16.63 6.89 -15.97
N ARG A 334 -17.82 6.55 -15.44
CA ARG A 334 -18.94 6.03 -16.24
C ARG A 334 -19.51 7.11 -17.16
N GLU A 335 -19.68 8.33 -16.66
CA GLU A 335 -20.20 9.46 -17.45
C GLU A 335 -19.32 9.76 -18.67
N VAL A 336 -18.00 9.59 -18.54
CA VAL A 336 -17.05 9.76 -19.65
C VAL A 336 -16.75 8.47 -20.44
N GLY A 337 -17.44 7.35 -20.15
CA GLY A 337 -17.30 6.08 -20.86
C GLY A 337 -15.94 5.39 -20.70
N ILE A 338 -15.23 5.62 -19.60
CA ILE A 338 -13.95 4.95 -19.31
C ILE A 338 -14.16 3.55 -18.73
N ILE A 339 -15.16 3.40 -17.84
CA ILE A 339 -15.55 2.14 -17.20
C ILE A 339 -16.97 1.73 -17.55
#